data_AF-A0A0C3E088-F1
#
_entry.id   AF-A0A0C3E088-F1
#
_cell.length_a   1.000
_cell.length_b   1.000
_cell.length_c   1.000
_cell.angle_alpha   90.00
_cell.angle_beta   90.00
_cell.angle_gamma   90.00
#
_symmetry.space_group_name_H-M   'P 1'
#
loop_
_entity.id
_entity.type
_entity.pdbx_description
1 polymer ?
#
loop_
_entity_poly.entity_id
_entity_poly.type
_entity_poly.pdbx_seq_one_letter_code
_entity_poly.pdbx_strand_id
1 'polypeptide(L)'
;QKVVTFYDINCQYSQNLVCWIWSNNFISLLDGLQILPGIRIWHVHGHKLECFPRYALNFIPGAGRVDGEILETLWSSLNIISPSARGMATPHQQESLDFQMSDSNFLKMVWMSLVLSRKLKSAQRSLREVTEAFDKLNNQVPESLRMLWLEQQTKALNVQLMDPCAMDIYDVQLEKGMF
;
A
#
# COMPACT_ATOMS: atom_id res chain seq x y z
N GLN A 1 7.04 -2.98 -16.84
CA GLN A 1 5.72 -2.90 -16.14
C GLN A 1 5.98 -2.76 -14.65
N LYS A 2 5.19 -1.98 -13.89
CA LYS A 2 5.34 -1.86 -12.43
C LYS A 2 4.23 -2.65 -11.72
N VAL A 3 4.60 -3.43 -10.71
CA VAL A 3 3.69 -4.18 -9.84
C VAL A 3 3.97 -3.79 -8.41
N VAL A 4 2.95 -3.35 -7.69
CA VAL A 4 3.06 -3.06 -6.26
C VAL A 4 2.62 -4.29 -5.47
N THR A 5 3.43 -4.70 -4.51
CA THR A 5 3.11 -5.83 -3.61
C THR A 5 2.84 -5.30 -2.21
N PHE A 6 1.90 -5.91 -1.51
CA PHE A 6 1.55 -5.54 -0.13
C PHE A 6 1.83 -6.71 0.79
N TYR A 7 2.74 -6.51 1.74
CA TYR A 7 3.02 -7.48 2.79
C TYR A 7 3.56 -6.76 4.02
N ASP A 8 3.21 -7.23 5.21
CA ASP A 8 3.46 -6.49 6.45
C ASP A 8 4.97 -6.33 6.68
N ILE A 9 5.74 -7.38 6.38
CA ILE A 9 7.20 -7.36 6.51
C ILE A 9 7.93 -7.17 5.18
N ASN A 10 7.33 -6.44 4.22
CA ASN A 10 7.95 -6.23 2.91
C ASN A 10 9.33 -5.57 2.97
N CYS A 11 9.62 -4.77 4.01
CA CYS A 11 10.95 -4.21 4.22
C CYS A 11 12.05 -5.27 4.47
N GLN A 12 11.68 -6.50 4.87
CA GLN A 12 12.58 -7.63 5.04
C GLN A 12 12.41 -8.65 3.90
N TYR A 13 11.15 -9.00 3.59
CA TYR A 13 10.82 -10.02 2.61
C TYR A 13 11.31 -9.68 1.21
N SER A 14 11.14 -8.42 0.77
CA SER A 14 11.52 -7.99 -0.58
C SER A 14 13.02 -8.02 -0.84
N GLN A 15 13.86 -7.87 0.21
CA GLN A 15 15.32 -7.93 0.10
C GLN A 15 15.78 -9.30 -0.40
N ASN A 16 15.12 -10.36 0.06
CA ASN A 16 15.47 -11.74 -0.29
C ASN A 16 14.66 -12.26 -1.50
N LEU A 17 13.50 -11.67 -1.79
CA LEU A 17 12.59 -12.12 -2.85
C LEU A 17 13.30 -12.26 -4.20
N VAL A 18 14.10 -11.27 -4.58
CA VAL A 18 14.83 -11.28 -5.86
C VAL A 18 15.82 -12.45 -5.90
N CYS A 19 16.59 -12.64 -4.83
CA CYS A 19 17.54 -13.75 -4.72
C CYS A 19 16.84 -15.11 -4.79
N TRP A 20 15.70 -15.27 -4.11
CA TRP A 20 14.94 -16.51 -4.13
C TRP A 20 14.40 -16.83 -5.51
N ILE A 21 13.86 -15.83 -6.22
CA ILE A 21 13.37 -16.01 -7.58
C ILE A 21 14.51 -16.42 -8.51
N TRP A 22 15.65 -15.74 -8.47
CA TRP A 22 16.80 -16.08 -9.32
C TRP A 22 17.43 -17.43 -8.99
N SER A 23 17.33 -17.87 -7.75
CA SER A 23 17.80 -19.21 -7.33
C SER A 23 16.83 -20.35 -7.70
N ASN A 24 15.63 -20.03 -8.19
CA ASN A 24 14.57 -20.99 -8.44
C ASN A 24 14.49 -21.35 -9.94
N ASN A 25 14.52 -22.64 -10.25
CA ASN A 25 14.45 -23.14 -11.63
C ASN A 25 13.01 -23.19 -12.21
N PHE A 26 12.00 -23.01 -11.36
CA PHE A 26 10.58 -23.15 -11.71
C PHE A 26 9.86 -21.80 -11.88
N ILE A 27 10.48 -20.70 -11.45
CA ILE A 27 9.88 -19.37 -11.46
C ILE A 27 10.79 -18.41 -12.21
N SER A 28 10.26 -17.77 -13.25
CA SER A 28 10.94 -16.69 -13.98
C SER A 28 10.13 -15.41 -13.89
N LEU A 29 10.79 -14.28 -13.63
CA LEU A 29 10.17 -12.97 -13.79
C LEU A 29 10.19 -12.55 -15.26
N LEU A 30 9.16 -11.83 -15.68
CA LEU A 30 9.15 -11.16 -16.98
C LEU A 30 10.24 -10.07 -17.00
N ASP A 31 10.97 -10.00 -18.12
CA ASP A 31 11.98 -8.97 -18.33
C ASP A 31 11.35 -7.57 -18.19
N GLY A 32 11.99 -6.72 -17.38
CA GLY A 32 11.51 -5.35 -17.11
C GLY A 32 10.29 -5.26 -16.19
N LEU A 33 9.92 -6.34 -15.49
CA LEU A 33 8.96 -6.28 -14.39
C LEU A 33 9.62 -5.68 -13.14
N GLN A 34 9.07 -4.57 -12.65
CA GLN A 34 9.53 -3.89 -11.43
C GLN A 34 8.56 -4.18 -10.30
N ILE A 35 9.02 -4.88 -9.26
CA ILE A 35 8.23 -5.18 -8.07
C ILE A 35 8.52 -4.11 -7.02
N LEU A 36 7.55 -3.24 -6.78
CA LEU A 36 7.62 -2.22 -5.73
C LEU A 36 7.06 -2.81 -4.42
N PRO A 37 7.88 -2.96 -3.38
CA PRO A 37 7.41 -3.41 -2.08
C PRO A 37 6.68 -2.28 -1.36
N GLY A 38 5.44 -2.53 -0.94
CA GLY A 38 4.67 -1.66 -0.08
C GLY A 38 4.32 -2.36 1.24
N ILE A 39 4.28 -1.60 2.32
CA ILE A 39 3.76 -2.03 3.62
C ILE A 39 2.43 -1.31 3.85
N ARG A 40 1.45 -2.03 4.40
CA ARG A 40 0.13 -1.48 4.73
C ARG A 40 0.28 -0.27 5.65
N ILE A 41 -0.61 0.72 5.51
CA ILE A 41 -0.44 2.00 6.20
C ILE A 41 -0.47 1.86 7.73
N TRP A 42 -1.31 0.98 8.27
CA TRP A 42 -1.36 0.72 9.71
C TRP A 42 -0.14 -0.03 10.21
N HIS A 43 0.37 -0.97 9.41
CA HIS A 43 1.51 -1.81 9.78
C HIS A 43 2.83 -1.05 9.70
N VAL A 44 3.01 -0.17 8.70
CA VAL A 44 4.29 0.54 8.50
C VAL A 44 4.65 1.44 9.68
N HIS A 45 3.67 1.95 10.43
CA HIS A 45 3.90 2.72 11.65
C HIS A 45 4.43 1.89 12.82
N GLY A 46 4.24 0.56 12.80
CA GLY A 46 4.83 -0.36 13.78
C GLY A 46 6.26 -0.78 13.44
N HIS A 47 6.79 -0.35 12.30
CA HIS A 47 8.16 -0.65 11.87
C HIS A 47 9.15 0.42 12.33
N LYS A 48 10.43 0.25 11.98
CA LYS A 48 11.43 1.33 12.12
C LYS A 48 10.94 2.59 11.41
N LEU A 49 11.28 3.77 11.95
CA LEU A 49 10.86 5.06 11.39
C LEU A 49 11.18 5.20 9.90
N GLU A 50 12.38 4.76 9.49
CA GLU A 50 12.83 4.72 8.10
C GLU A 50 11.90 3.93 7.16
N CYS A 51 11.12 2.96 7.67
CA CYS A 51 10.23 2.17 6.82
C CYS A 51 9.05 3.00 6.29
N PHE A 52 8.66 4.05 7.02
CA PHE A 52 7.55 4.91 6.61
C PHE A 52 7.81 5.61 5.27
N PRO A 53 8.85 6.42 5.09
CA PRO A 53 9.12 7.06 3.80
C PRO A 53 9.44 6.04 2.69
N ARG A 54 10.08 4.91 3.03
CA ARG A 54 10.55 3.91 2.06
C ARG A 54 9.46 3.00 1.50
N TYR A 55 8.50 2.58 2.32
CA TYR A 55 7.54 1.53 1.99
C TYR A 55 6.06 1.91 2.19
N ALA A 56 5.73 3.07 2.76
CA ALA A 56 4.33 3.46 2.91
C ALA A 56 3.68 3.73 1.54
N LEU A 57 2.44 3.27 1.39
CA LEU A 57 1.72 3.31 0.10
C LEU A 57 1.49 4.72 -0.42
N ASN A 58 1.41 5.70 0.47
CA ASN A 58 1.25 7.11 0.12
C ASN A 58 2.40 7.65 -0.75
N PHE A 59 3.58 7.03 -0.67
CA PHE A 59 4.77 7.44 -1.42
C PHE A 59 5.02 6.60 -2.68
N ILE A 60 4.14 5.65 -3.01
CA ILE A 60 4.26 4.79 -4.20
C ILE A 60 3.35 5.33 -5.30
N PRO A 61 3.91 5.92 -6.40
CA PRO A 61 3.10 6.43 -7.49
C PRO A 61 2.22 5.33 -8.11
N GLY A 62 0.93 5.62 -8.23
CA GLY A 62 -0.06 4.69 -8.79
C GLY A 62 -0.68 3.71 -7.79
N ALA A 63 -0.17 3.60 -6.55
CA ALA A 63 -0.83 2.81 -5.51
C ALA A 63 -2.17 3.43 -5.07
N GLY A 64 -2.29 4.75 -5.20
CA GLY A 64 -3.45 5.51 -4.74
C GLY A 64 -3.52 5.59 -3.21
N ARG A 65 -4.58 6.22 -2.69
CA ARG A 65 -4.83 6.28 -1.25
C ARG A 65 -5.58 5.04 -0.80
N VAL A 66 -4.83 4.00 -0.48
CA VAL A 66 -5.35 2.72 -0.02
C VAL A 66 -4.63 2.30 1.26
N ASP A 67 -5.34 1.63 2.15
CA ASP A 67 -4.73 1.16 3.40
C ASP A 67 -3.78 -0.03 3.16
N GLY A 68 -3.94 -0.73 2.03
CA GLY A 68 -3.25 -1.97 1.71
C GLY A 68 -3.77 -3.19 2.50
N GLU A 69 -4.65 -2.94 3.47
CA GLU A 69 -5.34 -3.90 4.31
C GLU A 69 -6.66 -4.33 3.65
N ILE A 70 -6.80 -5.63 3.38
CA ILE A 70 -8.06 -6.18 2.87
C ILE A 70 -8.54 -7.32 3.76
N LEU A 71 -7.65 -8.24 4.15
CA LEU A 71 -8.04 -9.42 4.91
C LEU A 71 -8.61 -9.07 6.29
N GLU A 72 -7.90 -8.26 7.07
CA GLU A 72 -8.30 -7.97 8.45
C GLU A 72 -9.59 -7.15 8.53
N THR A 73 -9.76 -6.16 7.64
CA THR A 73 -11.00 -5.38 7.58
C THR A 73 -12.21 -6.27 7.27
N LEU A 74 -12.03 -7.33 6.47
CA LEU A 74 -13.11 -8.25 6.13
C LEU A 74 -13.47 -9.20 7.26
N TRP A 75 -12.58 -9.47 8.21
CA TRP A 75 -12.91 -10.29 9.39
C TRP A 75 -14.07 -9.72 10.19
N SER A 76 -14.26 -8.39 10.15
CA SER A 76 -15.44 -7.74 10.76
C SER A 76 -16.76 -8.29 10.26
N SER A 77 -16.87 -8.64 8.97
CA SER A 77 -18.07 -9.25 8.40
C SER A 77 -18.29 -10.69 8.87
N LEU A 78 -17.20 -11.43 9.15
CA LEU A 78 -17.27 -12.80 9.68
C LEU A 78 -17.73 -12.85 11.13
N ASN A 79 -17.66 -11.73 11.88
CA ASN A 79 -18.17 -11.68 13.25
C ASN A 79 -19.68 -11.96 13.33
N ILE A 80 -20.43 -11.77 12.24
CA ILE A 80 -21.88 -12.05 12.20
C ILE A 80 -22.14 -13.56 12.26
N ILE A 81 -21.35 -14.35 11.55
CA ILE A 81 -21.53 -15.82 11.44
C ILE A 81 -20.76 -16.58 12.51
N SER A 82 -19.70 -15.98 13.07
CA SER A 82 -18.83 -16.59 14.07
C SER A 82 -19.61 -17.17 15.26
N PRO A 83 -20.61 -16.47 15.86
CA PRO A 83 -21.43 -17.02 16.93
C PRO A 83 -22.11 -18.35 16.59
N SER A 84 -22.68 -18.47 15.40
CA SER A 84 -23.36 -19.66 14.93
C SER A 84 -22.38 -20.79 14.60
N ALA A 85 -21.17 -20.44 14.15
CA ALA A 85 -20.13 -21.41 13.83
C ALA A 85 -19.47 -22.04 15.07
N ARG A 86 -19.54 -21.39 16.25
CA ARG A 86 -18.91 -21.87 17.50
C ARG A 86 -19.39 -23.24 17.99
N GLY A 87 -20.66 -23.58 17.76
CA GLY A 87 -21.24 -24.86 18.20
C GLY A 87 -21.07 -26.00 17.19
N MET A 88 -20.48 -25.73 16.04
CA MET A 88 -20.33 -26.71 14.96
C MET A 88 -19.13 -27.62 15.21
N ALA A 89 -19.18 -28.84 14.66
CA ALA A 89 -17.98 -29.66 14.57
C ALA A 89 -16.92 -28.96 13.71
N THR A 90 -15.63 -29.12 14.04
CA THR A 90 -14.51 -28.47 13.36
C THR A 90 -14.58 -28.48 11.82
N PRO A 91 -14.82 -29.63 11.14
CA PRO A 91 -14.91 -29.62 9.67
C PRO A 91 -16.08 -28.76 9.16
N HIS A 92 -17.24 -28.84 9.81
CA HIS A 92 -18.42 -28.07 9.43
C HIS A 92 -18.24 -26.57 9.72
N GLN A 93 -17.55 -26.23 10.81
CA GLN A 93 -17.17 -24.85 11.13
C GLN A 93 -16.28 -24.27 10.02
N GLN A 94 -15.26 -25.01 9.59
CA GLN A 94 -14.35 -24.58 8.53
C GLN A 94 -15.11 -24.38 7.21
N GLU A 95 -15.89 -25.37 6.76
CA GLU A 95 -16.68 -25.27 5.54
C GLU A 95 -17.63 -24.07 5.54
N SER A 96 -18.27 -23.80 6.68
CA SER A 96 -19.18 -22.66 6.84
C SER A 96 -18.46 -21.32 6.69
N LEU A 97 -17.26 -21.19 7.28
CA LEU A 97 -16.45 -19.97 7.15
C LEU A 97 -15.90 -19.82 5.73
N ASP A 98 -15.41 -20.89 5.12
CA ASP A 98 -14.87 -20.90 3.77
C ASP A 98 -15.95 -20.52 2.74
N PHE A 99 -17.18 -21.03 2.91
CA PHE A 99 -18.32 -20.66 2.07
C PHE A 99 -18.59 -19.14 2.12
N GLN A 100 -18.56 -18.55 3.31
CA GLN A 100 -18.84 -17.13 3.52
C GLN A 100 -17.71 -16.25 2.97
N MET A 101 -16.46 -16.67 3.12
CA MET A 101 -15.31 -16.01 2.48
C MET A 101 -15.38 -16.10 0.95
N SER A 102 -15.80 -17.25 0.42
CA SER A 102 -15.97 -17.46 -1.03
C SER A 102 -17.09 -16.58 -1.59
N ASP A 103 -18.24 -16.50 -0.93
CA ASP A 103 -19.34 -15.61 -1.31
C ASP A 103 -18.87 -14.14 -1.31
N SER A 104 -18.17 -13.72 -0.26
CA SER A 104 -17.56 -12.37 -0.21
C SER A 104 -16.64 -12.10 -1.41
N ASN A 105 -15.80 -13.06 -1.81
CA ASN A 105 -14.92 -12.93 -2.96
C ASN A 105 -15.71 -12.88 -4.29
N PHE A 106 -16.73 -13.72 -4.44
CA PHE A 106 -17.62 -13.71 -5.60
C PHE A 106 -18.33 -12.36 -5.74
N LEU A 107 -18.91 -11.84 -4.67
CA LEU A 107 -19.56 -10.54 -4.66
C LEU A 107 -18.60 -9.40 -5.01
N LYS A 108 -17.34 -9.44 -4.54
CA LYS A 108 -16.33 -8.43 -4.97
C LYS A 108 -16.14 -8.43 -6.49
N MET A 109 -16.09 -9.60 -7.12
CA MET A 109 -15.96 -9.69 -8.59
C MET A 109 -17.20 -9.13 -9.28
N VAL A 110 -18.40 -9.53 -8.85
CA VAL A 110 -19.68 -9.09 -9.43
C VAL A 110 -19.85 -7.57 -9.29
N TRP A 111 -19.53 -7.00 -8.12
CA TRP A 111 -19.74 -5.59 -7.83
C TRP A 111 -18.57 -4.69 -8.21
N MET A 112 -17.47 -5.24 -8.74
CA MET A 112 -16.23 -4.49 -8.98
C MET A 112 -16.47 -3.27 -9.88
N SER A 113 -17.16 -3.44 -11.00
CA SER A 113 -17.43 -2.36 -11.97
C SER A 113 -18.23 -1.21 -11.33
N LEU A 114 -19.24 -1.55 -10.51
CA LEU A 114 -20.06 -0.57 -9.82
C LEU A 114 -19.28 0.16 -8.72
N VAL A 115 -18.45 -0.57 -7.96
CA VAL A 115 -17.59 0.02 -6.91
C VAL A 115 -16.57 0.96 -7.54
N LEU A 116 -15.88 0.53 -8.60
CA LEU A 116 -14.90 1.37 -9.31
C LEU A 116 -15.56 2.62 -9.91
N SER A 117 -16.74 2.49 -10.52
CA SER A 117 -17.49 3.62 -11.05
C SER A 117 -17.87 4.63 -9.96
N ARG A 118 -18.28 4.15 -8.78
CA ARG A 118 -18.59 5.02 -7.63
C ARG A 118 -17.33 5.70 -7.09
N LYS A 119 -16.24 4.97 -6.93
CA LYS A 119 -14.95 5.51 -6.47
C LYS A 119 -14.41 6.57 -7.43
N LEU A 120 -14.50 6.35 -8.75
CA LEU A 120 -14.09 7.33 -9.75
C LEU A 120 -14.90 8.62 -9.63
N LYS A 121 -16.23 8.54 -9.54
CA LYS A 121 -17.08 9.73 -9.35
C LYS A 121 -16.75 10.48 -8.05
N SER A 122 -16.47 9.73 -6.98
CA SER A 122 -16.04 10.32 -5.71
C SER A 122 -14.71 11.06 -5.85
N ALA A 123 -13.72 10.44 -6.49
CA ALA A 123 -12.40 11.04 -6.73
C ALA A 123 -12.49 12.30 -7.60
N GLN A 124 -13.32 12.27 -8.64
CA GLN A 124 -13.58 13.42 -9.51
C GLN A 124 -14.22 14.58 -8.73
N ARG A 125 -15.16 14.29 -7.83
CA ARG A 125 -15.80 15.33 -7.00
C ARG A 125 -14.81 15.97 -6.03
N SER A 126 -13.95 15.16 -5.40
CA SER A 126 -12.93 15.66 -4.47
C SER A 126 -11.74 16.33 -5.16
N LEU A 127 -11.58 16.18 -6.48
CA LEU A 127 -10.41 16.70 -7.21
C LEU A 127 -10.27 18.21 -7.02
N ARG A 128 -11.36 18.97 -7.18
CA ARG A 128 -11.33 20.42 -7.04
C ARG A 128 -10.85 20.84 -5.64
N GLU A 129 -11.44 20.26 -4.60
CA GLU A 129 -11.10 20.59 -3.21
C GLU A 129 -9.64 20.24 -2.87
N VAL A 130 -9.16 19.09 -3.34
CA VAL A 130 -7.77 18.66 -3.15
C VAL A 130 -6.79 19.55 -3.91
N THR A 131 -7.11 19.92 -5.15
CA THR A 131 -6.29 20.84 -5.95
C THR A 131 -6.23 22.23 -5.32
N GLU A 132 -7.36 22.79 -4.90
CA GLU A 132 -7.40 24.09 -4.23
C GLU A 132 -6.59 24.09 -2.92
N ALA A 133 -6.72 23.02 -2.12
CA ALA A 133 -5.93 22.86 -0.90
C ALA A 133 -4.43 22.74 -1.19
N PHE A 134 -4.05 21.98 -2.22
CA PHE A 134 -2.67 21.84 -2.66
C PHE A 134 -2.11 23.18 -3.15
N ASP A 135 -2.81 23.88 -4.05
CA ASP A 135 -2.37 25.16 -4.60
C ASP A 135 -2.22 26.22 -3.51
N LYS A 136 -3.13 26.25 -2.53
CA LYS A 136 -3.05 27.15 -1.38
C LYS A 136 -1.78 26.93 -0.57
N LEU A 137 -1.38 25.67 -0.33
CA LEU A 137 -0.14 25.34 0.37
C LEU A 137 1.08 25.62 -0.50
N ASN A 138 1.04 25.17 -1.76
CA ASN A 138 2.13 25.29 -2.71
C ASN A 138 2.47 26.75 -3.00
N ASN A 139 1.49 27.65 -3.07
CA ASN A 139 1.72 29.08 -3.34
C ASN A 139 2.30 29.85 -2.14
N GLN A 140 2.32 29.26 -0.94
CA GLN A 140 2.98 29.86 0.23
C GLN A 140 4.46 29.52 0.31
N VAL A 141 4.94 28.58 -0.51
CA VAL A 141 6.33 28.13 -0.53
C VAL A 141 7.11 28.91 -1.61
N PRO A 142 8.31 29.44 -1.30
CA PRO A 142 9.19 30.07 -2.28
C PRO A 142 9.47 29.18 -3.50
N GLU A 143 9.49 29.77 -4.69
CA GLU A 143 9.69 29.03 -5.95
C GLU A 143 10.97 28.20 -5.97
N SER A 144 12.07 28.74 -5.42
CA SER A 144 13.35 28.03 -5.33
C SER A 144 13.24 26.73 -4.54
N LEU A 145 12.47 26.72 -3.45
CA LEU A 145 12.24 25.53 -2.63
C LEU A 145 11.32 24.53 -3.34
N ARG A 146 10.30 25.01 -4.05
CA ARG A 146 9.41 24.15 -4.85
C ARG A 146 10.19 23.37 -5.91
N MET A 147 11.06 24.06 -6.64
CA MET A 147 11.91 23.45 -7.66
C MET A 147 12.89 22.44 -7.06
N LEU A 148 13.52 22.77 -5.92
CA LEU A 148 14.41 21.86 -5.21
C LEU A 148 13.69 20.58 -4.75
N TRP A 149 12.52 20.69 -4.14
CA TRP A 149 11.75 19.54 -3.67
C TRP A 149 11.26 18.67 -4.82
N LEU A 150 10.84 19.28 -5.93
CA LEU A 150 10.43 18.55 -7.13
C LEU A 150 11.61 17.74 -7.72
N GLU A 151 12.81 18.33 -7.74
CA GLU A 151 14.02 17.64 -8.19
C GLU A 151 14.38 16.48 -7.25
N GLN A 152 14.36 16.71 -5.94
CA GLN A 152 14.62 15.67 -4.93
C GLN A 152 13.62 14.52 -5.03
N GLN A 153 12.32 14.82 -5.11
CA GLN A 153 11.28 13.82 -5.31
C GLN A 153 11.49 13.01 -6.58
N THR A 154 11.75 13.68 -7.71
CA THR A 154 11.96 13.01 -8.99
C THR A 154 13.16 12.06 -8.92
N LYS A 155 14.26 12.51 -8.31
CA LYS A 155 15.45 11.68 -8.10
C LYS A 155 15.15 10.48 -7.22
N ALA A 156 14.48 10.68 -6.08
CA ALA A 156 14.13 9.62 -5.14
C ALA A 156 13.23 8.56 -5.79
N LEU A 157 12.16 8.96 -6.46
CA LEU A 157 11.21 8.05 -7.11
C LEU A 157 11.86 7.23 -8.25
N ASN A 158 12.84 7.79 -8.94
CA ASN A 158 13.56 7.09 -10.02
C ASN A 158 14.47 5.98 -9.50
N VAL A 159 15.04 6.14 -8.30
CA VAL A 159 15.99 5.17 -7.72
C VAL A 159 15.39 4.33 -6.59
N GLN A 160 14.18 4.63 -6.10
CA GLN A 160 13.51 3.98 -4.97
C GLN A 160 13.58 2.44 -4.99
N LEU A 161 13.45 1.84 -6.18
CA LEU A 161 13.50 0.39 -6.33
C LEU A 161 14.89 -0.20 -6.04
N MET A 162 15.94 0.52 -6.43
CA MET A 162 17.34 0.11 -6.27
C MET A 162 17.90 0.53 -4.91
N ASP A 163 17.53 1.72 -4.47
CA ASP A 163 17.91 2.28 -3.18
C ASP A 163 16.68 2.87 -2.48
N PRO A 164 16.03 2.08 -1.59
CA PRO A 164 14.93 2.57 -0.79
C PRO A 164 15.31 3.80 0.05
N CYS A 165 16.57 3.94 0.48
CA CYS A 165 17.02 5.05 1.33
C CYS A 165 16.90 6.41 0.65
N ALA A 166 16.83 6.45 -0.68
CA ALA A 166 16.56 7.68 -1.41
C ALA A 166 15.20 8.32 -1.04
N MET A 167 14.27 7.55 -0.50
CA MET A 167 12.97 8.05 -0.04
C MET A 167 13.04 8.78 1.30
N ASP A 168 14.15 8.70 2.04
CA ASP A 168 14.32 9.34 3.36
C ASP A 168 14.22 10.87 3.30
N ILE A 169 14.18 11.46 2.11
CA ILE A 169 13.81 12.86 1.89
C ILE A 169 12.43 13.23 2.45
N TYR A 170 11.55 12.24 2.63
CA TYR A 170 10.21 12.41 3.21
C TYR A 170 10.20 12.29 4.73
N ASP A 171 11.33 11.94 5.35
CA ASP A 171 11.44 11.92 6.81
C ASP A 171 11.62 13.35 7.34
N VAL A 172 11.15 13.56 8.57
CA VAL A 172 11.24 14.86 9.24
C VAL A 172 12.63 14.98 9.85
N GLN A 173 13.52 15.72 9.18
CA GLN A 173 14.85 16.02 9.70
C GLN A 173 14.78 17.11 10.79
N LEU A 174 14.32 16.72 11.97
CA LEU A 174 14.51 17.52 13.17
C LEU A 174 15.89 17.22 13.74
N GLU A 175 16.63 18.28 14.10
CA GLU A 175 17.77 18.12 15.00
C GLU A 175 17.25 17.43 16.26
N LYS A 176 17.70 16.19 16.50
CA LYS A 176 17.45 15.54 17.79
C LYS A 176 18.04 16.46 18.84
N GLY A 177 17.19 17.08 19.64
CA GLY A 177 17.63 17.81 20.82
C GLY A 177 18.55 16.88 21.61
N MET A 178 19.82 17.29 21.76
CA MET A 178 20.73 16.66 22.69
C MET A 178 20.14 16.87 24.08
N PHE A 179 19.42 15.87 24.59
CA PHE A 179 19.09 15.75 26.00
C PHE A 179 20.24 15.05 26.72
#